data_AF-A0A497Q9Z9-F1
#
_entry.id   AF-A0A497Q9Z9-F1
#
_cell.length_a   1.000
_cell.length_b   1.000
_cell.length_c   1.000
_cell.angle_alpha   90.00
_cell.angle_beta   90.00
_cell.angle_gamma   90.00
#
_symmetry.space_group_name_H-M   'P 1'
#
loop_
_entity.id
_entity.type
_entity.pdbx_description
1 polymer ?
#
loop_
_entity_poly.entity_id
_entity_poly.type
_entity_poly.pdbx_seq_one_letter_code
_entity_poly.pdbx_strand_id
1 'polypeptide(L)'
;MADGSTEEFVDIRRKVGNRIIRAYLLDNVLQSDRVRRIRASLRGPKDEFQDFDKFLVVEGKQDGDPFRILAESGVYQNLRIVGTDSERIRTMEPTDIIAMFTSALQKPEAFDTTLVLSEQSKVKFP
;
A
#
# COMPACT_ATOMS: atom_id res chain seq x y z
N MET A 1 -10.33 18.33 10.53
CA MET A 1 -11.50 17.80 11.26
C MET A 1 -11.49 16.30 11.05
N ALA A 2 -11.61 15.54 12.13
CA ALA A 2 -11.45 14.10 12.14
C ALA A 2 -12.71 13.44 11.59
N ASP A 3 -12.68 13.00 10.34
CA ASP A 3 -13.68 12.08 9.82
C ASP A 3 -13.05 10.70 9.75
N GLY A 4 -13.60 9.76 10.50
CA GLY A 4 -13.29 8.33 10.42
C GLY A 4 -13.77 7.74 9.09
N SER A 5 -13.31 8.29 7.98
CA SER A 5 -13.63 7.87 6.63
C SER A 5 -13.15 6.44 6.45
N THR A 6 -14.11 5.55 6.22
CA THR A 6 -13.81 4.19 5.77
C THR A 6 -13.33 4.28 4.33
N GLU A 7 -12.10 3.84 4.08
CA GLU A 7 -11.61 3.71 2.71
C GLU A 7 -11.84 2.29 2.20
N GLU A 8 -12.41 2.18 1.01
CA GLU A 8 -12.76 0.90 0.39
C GLU A 8 -11.69 0.49 -0.62
N PHE A 9 -11.14 -0.71 -0.44
CA PHE A 9 -10.18 -1.32 -1.36
C PHE A 9 -10.74 -2.60 -1.93
N VAL A 10 -10.54 -2.81 -3.23
CA VAL A 10 -10.89 -4.05 -3.92
C VAL A 10 -9.72 -5.03 -3.80
N ASP A 11 -10.00 -6.26 -3.39
CA ASP A 11 -9.01 -7.34 -3.29
C ASP A 11 -8.47 -7.75 -4.66
N ILE A 12 -7.15 -7.71 -4.83
CA ILE A 12 -6.44 -8.11 -6.04
C ILE A 12 -5.45 -9.27 -5.79
N ARG A 13 -5.42 -9.89 -4.61
CA ARG A 13 -4.47 -10.97 -4.24
C ARG A 13 -4.48 -12.13 -5.23
N ARG A 14 -5.67 -12.53 -5.70
CA ARG A 14 -5.83 -13.60 -6.71
C ARG A 14 -5.21 -13.22 -8.05
N LYS A 15 -5.15 -11.93 -8.36
CA LYS A 15 -4.60 -11.40 -9.62
C LYS A 15 -3.08 -11.24 -9.56
N VAL A 16 -2.56 -10.58 -8.53
CA VAL A 16 -1.10 -10.33 -8.40
C VAL A 16 -0.32 -11.57 -7.94
N GLY A 17 -1.01 -12.59 -7.43
CA GLY A 17 -0.40 -13.75 -6.81
C GLY A 17 0.21 -13.43 -5.45
N ASN A 18 0.60 -14.45 -4.70
CA ASN A 18 1.24 -14.30 -3.38
C ASN A 18 2.72 -13.86 -3.50
N ARG A 19 3.03 -12.93 -4.39
CA ARG A 19 4.39 -12.43 -4.54
C ARG A 19 4.81 -11.69 -3.28
N ILE A 20 5.96 -12.11 -2.78
CA ILE A 20 6.61 -11.59 -1.59
C ILE A 20 7.56 -10.47 -2.03
N ILE A 21 7.28 -9.24 -1.60
CA ILE A 21 8.08 -8.05 -1.91
C ILE A 21 8.91 -7.69 -0.69
N ARG A 22 10.22 -7.49 -0.86
CA ARG A 22 11.14 -7.30 0.28
C ARG A 22 10.80 -6.04 1.08
N ALA A 23 10.73 -6.16 2.41
CA ALA A 23 10.36 -5.03 3.27
C ALA A 23 11.42 -3.93 3.36
N TYR A 24 12.71 -4.22 3.09
CA TYR A 24 13.76 -3.19 3.04
C TYR A 24 13.48 -2.10 1.99
N LEU A 25 12.60 -2.36 1.02
CA LEU A 25 12.20 -1.34 0.05
C LEU A 25 11.45 -0.18 0.71
N LEU A 26 10.89 -0.38 1.92
CA LEU A 26 10.33 0.72 2.70
C LEU A 26 11.40 1.72 3.14
N ASP A 27 12.65 1.28 3.32
CA ASP A 27 13.74 2.10 3.88
C ASP A 27 13.96 3.38 3.08
N ASN A 28 13.85 3.31 1.75
CA ASN A 28 13.97 4.49 0.90
C ASN A 28 12.88 5.52 1.20
N VAL A 29 11.65 5.06 1.44
CA VAL A 29 10.53 5.96 1.74
C VAL A 29 10.65 6.54 3.16
N LEU A 30 11.15 5.73 4.11
CA LEU A 30 11.39 6.13 5.49
C LEU A 30 12.50 7.18 5.60
N GLN A 31 13.59 6.99 4.86
CA GLN A 31 14.71 7.93 4.81
C GLN A 31 14.30 9.28 4.20
N SER A 32 13.28 9.29 3.35
CA SER A 32 12.73 10.52 2.76
C SER A 32 11.68 11.23 3.62
N ASP A 33 11.39 10.77 4.84
CA ASP A 33 10.33 11.31 5.72
C ASP A 33 8.94 11.38 5.05
N ARG A 34 8.67 10.45 4.14
CA ARG A 34 7.42 10.39 3.34
C ARG A 34 6.39 9.45 3.98
N VAL A 35 6.22 9.57 5.30
CA VAL A 35 5.27 8.75 6.08
C VAL A 35 4.17 9.63 6.66
N ARG A 36 2.92 9.30 6.35
CA ARG A 36 1.73 9.95 6.91
C ARG A 36 0.99 8.98 7.81
N ARG A 37 0.67 9.41 9.04
CA ARG A 37 -0.21 8.65 9.95
C ARG A 37 -1.62 9.23 9.94
N ILE A 38 -2.63 8.38 9.87
CA ILE A 38 -4.04 8.76 9.83
C ILE A 38 -4.89 7.95 10.82
N ARG A 39 -6.01 8.53 11.25
CA ARG A 39 -7.07 7.81 11.98
C ARG A 39 -8.08 7.24 10.98
N ALA A 40 -7.77 6.09 10.39
CA ALA A 40 -8.65 5.44 9.41
C ALA A 40 -8.83 3.95 9.70
N SER A 41 -10.00 3.43 9.29
CA SER A 41 -10.29 2.01 9.19
C SER A 41 -10.39 1.65 7.70
N LEU A 42 -9.73 0.55 7.31
CA LEU A 42 -9.84 0.02 5.95
C LEU A 42 -11.01 -0.96 5.89
N ARG A 43 -11.75 -0.95 4.78
CA ARG A 43 -12.66 -2.04 4.45
C ARG A 43 -12.28 -2.68 3.14
N GLY A 44 -12.22 -4.00 3.18
CA GLY A 44 -12.07 -4.85 2.01
C GLY A 44 -13.37 -5.52 1.64
N PRO A 45 -13.37 -6.31 0.55
CA PRO A 45 -14.47 -7.21 0.27
C PRO A 45 -14.57 -8.18 1.45
N LYS A 46 -15.73 -8.20 2.13
CA LYS A 46 -16.04 -9.01 3.33
C LYS A 46 -15.40 -8.54 4.65
N ASP A 47 -15.12 -7.24 4.80
CA ASP A 47 -14.58 -6.68 6.05
C ASP A 47 -13.22 -7.27 6.48
N GLU A 48 -12.49 -7.92 5.56
CA GLU A 48 -11.23 -8.61 5.86
C GLU A 48 -10.08 -7.65 6.26
N PHE A 49 -10.25 -6.34 6.09
CA PHE A 49 -9.24 -5.32 6.38
C PHE A 49 -9.55 -4.47 7.63
N GLN A 50 -10.48 -4.91 8.48
CA GLN A 50 -10.94 -4.15 9.67
C GLN A 50 -9.79 -3.69 10.59
N ASP A 51 -8.69 -4.45 10.65
CA ASP A 51 -7.52 -4.10 11.44
C ASP A 51 -6.42 -3.49 10.56
N PHE A 52 -6.38 -2.17 10.43
CA PHE A 52 -5.31 -1.42 9.73
C PHE A 52 -3.92 -1.74 10.30
N ASP A 53 -3.81 -2.33 11.48
CA ASP A 53 -2.57 -2.40 12.25
C ASP A 53 -1.40 -3.10 11.52
N LYS A 54 -1.69 -4.05 10.61
CA LYS A 54 -0.71 -4.77 9.77
C LYS A 54 -0.61 -4.24 8.34
N PHE A 55 -1.52 -3.36 7.95
CA PHE A 55 -1.59 -2.84 6.61
C PHE A 55 -0.94 -1.46 6.49
N LEU A 56 -0.55 -1.16 5.27
CA LEU A 56 -0.07 0.15 4.85
C LEU A 56 -0.60 0.45 3.45
N VAL A 57 -0.83 1.72 3.16
CA VAL A 57 -1.16 2.16 1.81
C VAL A 57 0.08 2.79 1.20
N VAL A 58 0.47 2.33 0.02
CA VAL A 58 1.46 2.98 -0.83
C VAL A 58 0.70 3.88 -1.80
N GLU A 59 0.79 5.18 -1.58
CA GLU A 59 0.24 6.20 -2.47
C GLU A 59 1.35 6.76 -3.34
N GLY A 60 1.04 7.16 -4.56
CA GLY A 60 1.97 7.88 -5.43
C GLY A 60 1.31 8.30 -6.72
N LYS A 61 2.13 8.70 -7.70
CA LYS A 61 1.73 9.09 -9.04
C LYS A 61 2.57 8.37 -10.08
N GLN A 62 1.94 7.90 -11.15
CA GLN A 62 2.60 7.38 -12.33
C GLN A 62 2.08 8.16 -13.53
N ASP A 63 2.98 8.80 -14.29
CA ASP A 63 2.61 9.61 -15.46
C ASP A 63 1.55 10.70 -15.16
N GLY A 64 1.56 11.20 -13.92
CA GLY A 64 0.59 12.20 -13.43
C GLY A 64 -0.68 11.59 -12.81
N ASP A 65 -0.97 10.32 -13.07
CA ASP A 65 -2.13 9.63 -12.52
C ASP A 65 -1.86 9.12 -11.10
N PRO A 66 -2.73 9.43 -10.12
CA PRO A 66 -2.57 8.90 -8.77
C PRO A 66 -2.79 7.38 -8.75
N PHE A 67 -2.09 6.71 -7.84
CA PHE A 67 -2.33 5.32 -7.51
C PHE A 67 -2.31 5.14 -5.99
N ARG A 68 -3.11 4.18 -5.52
CA ARG A 68 -3.09 3.72 -4.12
C ARG A 68 -3.17 2.20 -4.12
N ILE A 69 -2.20 1.59 -3.46
CA ILE A 69 -2.10 0.15 -3.33
C ILE A 69 -2.04 -0.20 -1.85
N LEU A 70 -2.96 -1.05 -1.42
CA LEU A 70 -2.98 -1.63 -0.10
C LEU A 70 -1.99 -2.80 -0.04
N ALA A 71 -1.08 -2.75 0.92
CA ALA A 71 -0.14 -3.81 1.20
C ALA A 71 -0.24 -4.28 2.65
N GLU A 72 -0.12 -5.59 2.84
CA GLU A 72 0.06 -6.23 4.14
C GLU A 72 1.55 -6.34 4.43
N SER A 73 1.96 -5.92 5.62
CA SER A 73 3.34 -6.04 6.10
C SER A 73 3.47 -7.17 7.13
N GLY A 74 4.70 -7.67 7.32
CA GLY A 74 4.98 -8.71 8.32
C GLY A 74 4.75 -10.15 7.83
N VAL A 75 4.39 -10.34 6.55
CA VAL A 75 4.32 -11.66 5.92
C VAL A 75 5.75 -12.15 5.68
N TYR A 76 6.29 -12.96 6.60
CA TYR A 76 7.70 -13.39 6.58
C TYR A 76 8.72 -12.24 6.53
N GLN A 77 8.44 -11.12 7.21
CA GLN A 77 9.22 -9.86 7.10
C GLN A 77 9.22 -9.24 5.70
N ASN A 78 8.16 -9.49 4.92
CA ASN A 78 7.99 -8.93 3.60
C ASN A 78 6.63 -8.23 3.48
N LEU A 79 6.46 -7.56 2.35
CA LEU A 79 5.23 -6.93 1.89
C LEU A 79 4.49 -7.86 0.94
N ARG A 80 3.17 -7.80 1.02
CA ARG A 80 2.26 -8.47 0.10
C ARG A 80 1.26 -7.46 -0.43
N ILE A 81 1.10 -7.38 -1.75
CA ILE A 81 0.05 -6.56 -2.36
C ILE A 81 -1.30 -7.23 -2.11
N VAL A 82 -2.25 -6.47 -1.60
CA VAL A 82 -3.57 -6.98 -1.18
C VAL A 82 -4.70 -6.36 -1.98
N GLY A 83 -4.70 -5.03 -2.13
CA GLY A 83 -5.84 -4.34 -2.69
C GLY A 83 -5.49 -3.05 -3.42
N THR A 84 -6.47 -2.50 -4.12
CA THR A 84 -6.42 -1.17 -4.72
C THR A 84 -7.82 -0.55 -4.71
N ASP A 85 -7.90 0.77 -4.64
CA ASP A 85 -9.14 1.54 -4.83
C ASP A 85 -9.33 2.02 -6.28
N SER A 86 -8.38 1.69 -7.17
CA SER A 86 -8.37 2.14 -8.56
C SER A 86 -8.81 1.03 -9.52
N GLU A 87 -9.88 1.29 -10.29
CA GLU A 87 -10.35 0.38 -11.34
C GLU A 87 -9.31 0.23 -12.47
N ARG A 88 -8.51 1.29 -12.73
CA ARG A 88 -7.35 1.22 -13.64
C ARG A 88 -6.37 0.17 -13.17
N ILE A 89 -5.94 0.22 -11.91
CA ILE A 89 -4.97 -0.73 -11.36
C ILE A 89 -5.55 -2.15 -11.31
N ARG A 90 -6.83 -2.28 -10.99
CA ARG A 90 -7.53 -3.57 -10.98
C ARG A 90 -7.52 -4.25 -12.35
N THR A 91 -7.56 -3.49 -13.44
CA THR A 91 -7.58 -4.00 -14.81
C THR A 91 -6.18 -4.21 -15.41
N MET A 92 -5.14 -3.53 -14.91
CA MET A 92 -3.73 -3.69 -15.34
C MET A 92 -3.23 -5.14 -15.27
N GLU A 93 -2.21 -5.48 -16.06
CA GLU A 93 -1.59 -6.80 -15.97
C GLU A 93 -0.89 -6.99 -14.60
N PRO A 94 -0.88 -8.21 -14.03
CA PRO A 94 -0.27 -8.47 -12.72
C PRO A 94 1.18 -7.99 -12.63
N THR A 95 1.97 -8.20 -13.69
CA THR A 95 3.38 -7.78 -13.78
C THR A 95 3.54 -6.28 -13.64
N ASP A 96 2.62 -5.52 -14.22
CA ASP A 96 2.69 -4.05 -14.24
C ASP A 96 2.31 -3.48 -12.88
N ILE A 97 1.32 -4.08 -12.19
CA ILE A 97 0.97 -3.71 -10.81
C ILE A 97 2.18 -3.92 -9.89
N ILE A 98 2.85 -5.08 -10.01
CA ILE A 98 4.03 -5.41 -9.20
C ILE A 98 5.19 -4.47 -9.53
N ALA A 99 5.41 -4.16 -10.81
CA ALA A 99 6.47 -3.27 -11.26
C ALA A 99 6.24 -1.83 -10.77
N MET A 100 5.02 -1.32 -10.89
CA MET A 100 4.62 -0.01 -10.37
C MET A 100 4.85 0.06 -8.86
N PHE A 101 4.33 -0.90 -8.09
CA PHE A 101 4.49 -0.95 -6.64
C PHE A 101 5.96 -0.98 -6.22
N THR A 102 6.76 -1.84 -6.87
CA THR A 102 8.19 -1.99 -6.55
C THR A 102 8.96 -0.73 -6.92
N SER A 103 8.66 -0.12 -8.07
CA SER A 103 9.33 1.11 -8.53
C SER A 103 9.03 2.29 -7.62
N ALA A 104 7.79 2.40 -7.15
CA ALA A 104 7.36 3.43 -6.21
C ALA A 104 8.13 3.37 -4.88
N LEU A 105 8.40 2.17 -4.36
CA LEU A 105 9.20 1.98 -3.14
C LEU A 105 10.71 2.16 -3.40
N GLN A 106 11.20 1.82 -4.59
CA GLN A 106 12.61 2.00 -4.94
C GLN A 106 12.97 3.47 -5.21
N LYS A 107 12.05 4.24 -5.78
CA LYS A 107 12.27 5.63 -6.20
C LYS A 107 11.16 6.54 -5.68
N PRO A 108 11.02 6.70 -4.35
CA PRO A 108 9.88 7.41 -3.77
C PRO A 108 9.73 8.84 -4.29
N GLU A 109 10.82 9.55 -4.57
CA GLU A 109 10.78 10.91 -5.10
C GLU A 109 10.20 10.99 -6.52
N ALA A 110 10.56 10.04 -7.39
CA ALA A 110 10.11 10.03 -8.78
C ALA A 110 8.61 9.73 -8.92
N PHE A 111 8.04 9.02 -7.94
CA PHE A 111 6.64 8.61 -7.91
C PHE A 111 5.81 9.42 -6.90
N ASP A 112 6.38 10.45 -6.28
CA ASP A 112 5.73 11.19 -5.17
C ASP A 112 5.18 10.24 -4.09
N THR A 113 5.91 9.15 -3.82
CA THR A 113 5.44 8.04 -3.01
C THR A 113 5.29 8.47 -1.57
N THR A 114 4.13 8.18 -0.97
CA THR A 114 3.86 8.38 0.45
C THR A 114 3.38 7.06 1.06
N LEU A 115 3.97 6.69 2.19
CA LEU A 115 3.48 5.58 3.01
C LEU A 115 2.43 6.11 3.97
N VAL A 116 1.21 5.59 3.87
CA VAL A 116 0.13 5.93 4.77
C VAL A 116 -0.12 4.78 5.74
N LEU A 117 -0.06 5.11 7.04
CA LEU A 117 -0.22 4.19 8.15
C LEU A 117 -1.34 4.63 9.08
N SER A 118 -1.98 3.69 9.77
CA SER A 118 -2.84 4.03 10.90
C SER A 118 -1.99 4.53 12.07
N GLU A 119 -2.55 5.45 12.87
CA GLU A 119 -1.97 5.80 14.17
C GLU A 119 -1.75 4.56 15.06
N GLN A 120 -2.60 3.54 14.93
CA GLN A 120 -2.51 2.28 15.68
C GLN A 120 -1.67 1.21 14.96
N SER A 121 -0.97 1.58 13.89
CA SER A 121 -0.17 0.66 13.10
C SER A 121 0.90 -0.04 13.94
N LYS A 122 0.91 -1.38 13.86
CA LYS A 122 1.95 -2.27 14.40
C LYS A 122 3.00 -2.62 13.36
N VAL A 123 2.92 -2.04 12.16
CA VAL A 123 3.95 -2.20 11.13
C VAL A 123 5.28 -1.73 11.72
N LYS A 124 6.17 -2.69 11.94
CA LYS A 124 7.56 -2.41 12.33
C LYS A 124 8.36 -2.32 11.06
N PHE A 125 9.03 -1.19 10.89
CA PHE A 125 10.04 -1.05 9.86
C PHE A 125 11.27 -1.88 10.25
N PRO A 126 11.97 -2.49 9.28
CA PRO A 126 13.23 -3.17 9.53
C PRO A 126 14.32 -2.24 10.06
#